data_AF-A0A2D5IY20-F1
#
_entry.id   AF-A0A2D5IY20-F1
#
_cell.length_a   1.000
_cell.length_b   1.000
_cell.length_c   1.000
_cell.angle_alpha   90.00
_cell.angle_beta   90.00
_cell.angle_gamma   90.00
#
_symmetry.space_group_name_H-M   'P 1'
#
loop_
_entity.id
_entity.type
_entity.pdbx_description
1 polymer ?
#
loop_
_entity_poly.entity_id
_entity_poly.type
_entity_poly.pdbx_seq_one_letter_code
_entity_poly.pdbx_strand_id
1 'polypeptide(L)'
;MFQNLLIMPPKAPLAMPIQNFAARFRDGQAPGPQRPRDVALWRILSFSPATVATFGLIYVMHGWFASDGLSWLEIVLLVLIGFNFFWICLTVSTVALGLVSLSRQTPQRVEGQAKPMKVALLMPVYNEVPWYVLGNAKSMLEELREKGKGHHYAVFVLSDTRDEAIAVQEQAAVAAIRESLSPGLELYYRRREENTDRKVGNIADWVVNWGADWDAMLVLDADSLMTGDAIAELTDSLARDPSAGLIQSFPQLIGAQSVFARMQQFANGVYGAALAEGMARWCGEEGNYWGHNAIIRTRAFAASAGLPRVKGLRGGGLIMSHDFVEAGLLRRAGWGVRFLPRIRGSYEETPQTLIDHIQRDRRWCQGNLQHLRLLGARGLSAMSRFHLFHGAMGYLMSPIWFALLVMWALIGVGEEKSVLTYFSPSNPLFPTWPDMEDGRHVLVIVLVYAMLLLPKLMGIGALRMTGDQFSQYGGVGRFGASFVTEVCLSVIYAPVLMVQQMIAVFRTAFGLQKGWSPQTRDGGHYSLRTLLQFHALETVSGLLLMLGIVTGFVSVWLMPIGLSLALAVPLSALSGFSFGRRPVVMGTREEYVEPAITRAARHYRAELKSVLDGTAVATPAE
;
A
#
# COMPACT_ATOMS: atom_id res chain seq x y z
N MET A 1 -15.45 -33.17 -21.12
CA MET A 1 -15.79 -31.81 -21.60
C MET A 1 -16.62 -31.17 -20.49
N PHE A 2 -15.98 -30.48 -19.54
CA PHE A 2 -16.73 -29.74 -18.53
C PHE A 2 -17.31 -28.50 -19.23
N GLN A 3 -18.64 -28.38 -19.28
CA GLN A 3 -19.26 -27.12 -19.70
C GLN A 3 -18.76 -26.03 -18.75
N ASN A 4 -18.35 -24.87 -19.28
CA ASN A 4 -17.92 -23.75 -18.44
C ASN A 4 -19.04 -23.41 -17.45
N LEU A 5 -18.77 -23.67 -16.17
CA LEU A 5 -19.72 -23.40 -15.10
C LEU A 5 -20.05 -21.90 -15.09
N LEU A 6 -21.32 -21.56 -15.29
CA LEU A 6 -21.81 -20.18 -15.24
C LEU A 6 -22.97 -20.12 -14.24
N ILE A 7 -22.73 -19.42 -13.13
CA ILE A 7 -23.70 -19.26 -12.05
C ILE A 7 -23.82 -17.76 -11.79
N MET A 8 -24.69 -17.10 -12.53
CA MET A 8 -24.92 -15.65 -12.41
C MET A 8 -26.41 -15.38 -12.24
N PRO A 9 -26.80 -14.31 -11.52
CA PRO A 9 -28.19 -13.89 -11.48
C PRO A 9 -28.61 -13.37 -12.86
N PRO A 10 -29.92 -13.14 -13.09
CA PRO A 10 -30.40 -12.47 -14.29
C PRO A 10 -29.63 -11.18 -14.56
N LYS A 11 -29.33 -10.92 -15.83
CA LYS A 11 -28.62 -9.69 -16.22
C LYS A 11 -29.45 -8.46 -15.86
N ALA A 12 -28.77 -7.47 -15.30
CA ALA A 12 -29.30 -6.17 -14.94
C ALA A 12 -28.31 -5.10 -15.42
N PRO A 13 -28.39 -4.71 -16.71
CA PRO A 13 -27.33 -3.94 -17.33
C PRO A 13 -27.26 -2.50 -16.82
N LEU A 14 -26.04 -1.98 -16.68
CA LEU A 14 -25.77 -0.61 -16.23
C LEU A 14 -24.75 0.06 -17.15
N ALA A 15 -25.08 1.23 -17.68
CA ALA A 15 -24.17 1.95 -18.57
C ALA A 15 -22.91 2.42 -17.82
N MET A 16 -21.73 2.13 -18.36
CA MET A 16 -20.44 2.57 -17.84
C MET A 16 -19.64 3.33 -18.92
N PRO A 17 -19.97 4.60 -19.20
CA PRO A 17 -19.34 5.36 -20.29
C PRO A 17 -17.87 5.66 -20.02
N ILE A 18 -17.04 5.47 -21.06
CA ILE A 18 -15.62 5.83 -21.02
C ILE A 18 -15.47 7.34 -20.82
N GLN A 19 -14.64 7.71 -19.87
CA GLN A 19 -14.44 9.09 -19.45
C GLN A 19 -13.49 9.84 -20.37
N ASN A 20 -13.83 11.10 -20.67
CA ASN A 20 -12.95 12.01 -21.39
C ASN A 20 -12.11 12.85 -20.42
N PHE A 21 -10.80 12.65 -20.39
CA PHE A 21 -9.90 13.38 -19.48
C PHE A 21 -9.63 14.84 -19.90
N ALA A 22 -9.99 15.22 -21.13
CA ALA A 22 -9.88 16.58 -21.64
C ALA A 22 -11.12 17.45 -21.33
N ALA A 23 -12.19 16.87 -20.81
CA ALA A 23 -13.43 17.57 -20.46
C ALA A 23 -13.68 17.52 -18.95
N ARG A 24 -14.40 18.52 -18.43
CA ARG A 24 -14.98 18.41 -17.08
C ARG A 24 -16.19 17.48 -17.15
N PHE A 25 -16.41 16.71 -16.10
CA PHE A 25 -17.58 15.85 -15.96
C PHE A 25 -18.17 16.05 -14.56
N ARG A 26 -19.50 16.07 -14.46
CA ARG A 26 -20.25 16.05 -13.21
C ARG A 26 -21.40 15.08 -13.39
N ASP A 27 -21.57 14.19 -12.43
CA ASP A 27 -22.72 13.29 -12.39
C ASP A 27 -23.92 14.08 -11.85
N GLY A 28 -25.04 14.04 -12.58
CA GLY A 28 -26.28 14.72 -12.18
C GLY A 28 -26.93 14.11 -10.94
N GLN A 29 -26.58 12.86 -10.60
CA GLN A 29 -27.06 12.16 -9.40
C GLN A 29 -26.16 12.41 -8.19
N ALA A 30 -24.97 12.99 -8.38
CA ALA A 30 -24.07 13.29 -7.28
C ALA A 30 -24.64 14.47 -6.46
N PRO A 31 -24.95 14.28 -5.16
CA PRO A 31 -25.45 15.36 -4.30
C PRO A 31 -24.45 16.52 -4.13
N GLY A 32 -23.19 16.28 -4.52
CA GLY A 32 -22.04 17.11 -4.18
C GLY A 32 -21.41 16.63 -2.87
N PRO A 33 -20.09 16.79 -2.70
CA PRO A 33 -19.42 16.38 -1.48
C PRO A 33 -19.89 17.27 -0.33
N GLN A 34 -20.13 16.68 0.84
CA GLN A 34 -20.26 17.49 2.05
C GLN A 34 -18.85 18.04 2.35
N ARG A 35 -18.73 19.34 2.61
CA ARG A 35 -17.44 19.91 3.02
C ARG A 35 -17.43 19.97 4.53
N PRO A 36 -16.75 19.05 5.24
CA PRO A 36 -16.65 19.16 6.69
C PRO A 36 -15.92 20.47 7.00
N ARG A 37 -16.47 21.25 7.94
CA ARG A 37 -15.99 22.62 8.24
C ARG A 37 -14.52 22.66 8.67
N ASP A 38 -13.96 21.54 9.11
CA ASP A 38 -12.62 21.41 9.68
C ASP A 38 -11.54 20.89 8.70
N VAL A 39 -11.89 20.34 7.52
CA VAL A 39 -10.88 19.75 6.60
C VAL A 39 -9.83 20.77 6.16
N ALA A 40 -10.21 22.02 5.93
CA ALA A 40 -9.27 23.08 5.59
C ALA A 40 -8.24 23.31 6.71
N LEU A 41 -8.68 23.28 7.96
CA LEU A 41 -7.79 23.39 9.12
C LEU A 41 -6.83 22.20 9.19
N TRP A 42 -7.32 20.97 9.01
CA TRP A 42 -6.45 19.78 9.00
C TRP A 42 -5.41 19.83 7.88
N ARG A 43 -5.76 20.34 6.70
CA ARG A 43 -4.80 20.57 5.60
C ARG A 43 -3.76 21.62 5.97
N ILE A 44 -4.17 22.76 6.52
CA ILE A 44 -3.23 23.79 6.99
C ILE A 44 -2.27 23.19 8.02
N LEU A 45 -2.80 22.49 9.03
CA LEU A 45 -1.98 21.87 10.07
C LEU A 45 -1.07 20.74 9.56
N SER A 46 -1.43 20.06 8.46
CA SER A 46 -0.60 18.99 7.89
C SER A 46 0.50 19.52 6.98
N PHE A 47 0.15 20.47 6.10
CA PHE A 47 1.04 20.96 5.04
C PHE A 47 1.89 22.15 5.49
N SER A 48 1.34 23.09 6.26
CA SER A 48 2.07 24.31 6.65
C SER A 48 3.30 24.04 7.51
N PRO A 49 3.27 23.18 8.55
CA PRO A 49 4.48 22.85 9.30
C PRO A 49 5.57 22.23 8.44
N ALA A 50 5.19 21.35 7.50
CA ALA A 50 6.12 20.76 6.56
C ALA A 50 6.76 21.82 5.65
N THR A 51 5.95 22.72 5.09
CA THR A 51 6.43 23.84 4.28
C THR A 51 7.35 24.77 5.05
N VAL A 52 6.97 25.18 6.27
CA VAL A 52 7.76 26.08 7.12
C VAL A 52 9.08 25.43 7.52
N ALA A 53 9.06 24.16 7.94
CA ALA A 53 10.28 23.43 8.27
C ALA A 53 11.22 23.30 7.07
N THR A 54 10.69 23.02 5.88
CA THR A 54 11.47 22.98 4.64
C THR A 54 12.10 24.32 4.30
N PHE A 55 11.35 25.41 4.33
CA PHE A 55 11.93 26.73 4.08
C PHE A 55 12.93 27.14 5.15
N GLY A 56 12.69 26.77 6.41
CA GLY A 56 13.64 26.97 7.51
C GLY A 56 14.95 26.23 7.28
N LEU A 57 14.89 24.96 6.88
CA LEU A 57 16.09 24.17 6.53
C LEU A 57 16.83 24.80 5.34
N ILE A 58 16.12 25.14 4.27
CA ILE A 58 16.72 25.78 3.08
C ILE A 58 17.38 27.10 3.48
N TYR A 59 16.73 27.93 4.32
CA TYR A 59 17.28 29.20 4.79
C TYR A 59 18.57 29.01 5.60
N VAL A 60 18.57 28.06 6.53
CA VAL A 60 19.77 27.73 7.33
C VAL A 60 20.90 27.24 6.43
N MET A 61 20.61 26.32 5.51
CA MET A 61 21.62 25.77 4.60
C MET A 61 22.12 26.78 3.58
N HIS A 62 21.24 27.67 3.08
CA HIS A 62 21.63 28.79 2.24
C HIS A 62 22.64 29.69 2.95
N GLY A 63 22.41 29.98 4.24
CA GLY A 63 23.36 30.74 5.07
C GLY A 63 24.74 30.09 5.15
N TRP A 64 24.86 28.77 4.98
CA TRP A 64 26.14 28.06 4.97
C TRP A 64 26.90 28.17 3.66
N PHE A 65 26.18 28.25 2.53
CA PHE A 65 26.80 28.32 1.21
C PHE A 65 27.02 29.76 0.73
N ALA A 66 26.32 30.75 1.32
CA ALA A 66 26.31 32.12 0.81
C ALA A 66 27.57 32.95 1.15
N SER A 67 28.51 32.45 1.96
CA SER A 67 29.71 33.20 2.37
C SER A 67 30.59 33.62 1.19
N ASP A 68 30.68 32.78 0.14
CA ASP A 68 31.46 33.03 -1.08
C ASP A 68 30.60 33.12 -2.36
N GLY A 69 29.27 33.19 -2.20
CA GLY A 69 28.30 33.13 -3.28
C GLY A 69 27.91 31.69 -3.66
N LEU A 70 26.68 31.50 -4.17
CA LEU A 70 26.16 30.17 -4.50
C LEU A 70 26.64 29.68 -5.87
N SER A 71 27.34 28.56 -5.88
CA SER A 71 27.58 27.78 -7.09
C SER A 71 26.30 27.10 -7.59
N TRP A 72 26.27 26.76 -8.89
CA TRP A 72 25.17 25.99 -9.47
C TRP A 72 24.95 24.63 -8.77
N LEU A 73 26.03 23.97 -8.35
CA LEU A 73 25.97 22.69 -7.66
C LEU A 73 25.32 22.81 -6.28
N GLU A 74 25.63 23.86 -5.52
CA GLU A 74 25.00 24.13 -4.22
C GLU A 74 23.52 24.47 -4.36
N ILE A 75 23.13 25.21 -5.39
CA ILE A 75 21.71 25.46 -5.70
C ILE A 75 20.98 24.14 -5.95
N VAL A 76 21.55 23.25 -6.77
CA VAL A 76 20.97 21.93 -7.05
C VAL A 76 20.87 21.10 -5.77
N LEU A 77 21.90 21.08 -4.93
CA LEU A 77 21.89 20.39 -3.64
C LEU A 77 20.80 20.94 -2.70
N LEU A 78 20.71 22.26 -2.54
CA LEU A 78 19.69 22.92 -1.72
C LEU A 78 18.28 22.55 -2.16
N VAL A 79 18.01 22.57 -3.48
CA VAL A 79 16.71 22.20 -4.04
C VAL A 79 16.39 20.73 -3.74
N LEU A 80 17.33 19.81 -3.97
CA LEU A 80 17.10 18.39 -3.74
C LEU A 80 16.91 18.07 -2.25
N ILE A 81 17.68 18.70 -1.35
CA ILE A 81 17.53 18.53 0.10
C ILE A 81 16.18 19.09 0.56
N GLY A 82 15.85 20.31 0.18
CA GLY A 82 14.58 20.94 0.51
C GLY A 82 13.39 20.12 0.02
N PHE A 83 13.48 19.60 -1.21
CA PHE A 83 12.47 18.74 -1.79
C PHE A 83 12.27 17.44 -1.00
N ASN A 84 13.33 16.70 -0.65
CA ASN A 84 13.22 15.48 0.17
C ASN A 84 12.65 15.79 1.57
N PHE A 85 13.14 16.86 2.19
CA PHE A 85 12.81 17.19 3.57
C PHE A 85 11.33 17.51 3.76
N PHE A 86 10.65 18.07 2.74
CA PHE A 86 9.21 18.30 2.79
C PHE A 86 8.43 16.99 3.06
N TRP A 87 8.77 15.89 2.40
CA TRP A 87 8.05 14.60 2.57
C TRP A 87 8.29 14.00 3.95
N ILE A 88 9.51 14.16 4.50
CA ILE A 88 9.83 13.75 5.87
C ILE A 88 8.96 14.54 6.84
N CYS A 89 8.94 15.88 6.73
CA CYS A 89 8.15 16.74 7.60
C CYS A 89 6.64 16.51 7.46
N LEU A 90 6.15 16.26 6.25
CA LEU A 90 4.75 15.97 6.00
C LEU A 90 4.33 14.66 6.67
N THR A 91 5.19 13.64 6.67
CA THR A 91 4.95 12.37 7.36
C THR A 91 4.85 12.59 8.88
N VAL A 92 5.81 13.31 9.46
CA VAL A 92 5.79 13.69 10.89
C VAL A 92 4.51 14.44 11.24
N SER A 93 4.16 15.46 10.45
CA SER A 93 2.96 16.28 10.68
C SER A 93 1.67 15.46 10.57
N THR A 94 1.60 14.55 9.60
CA THR A 94 0.45 13.66 9.42
C THR A 94 0.28 12.73 10.62
N VAL A 95 1.35 12.07 11.06
CA VAL A 95 1.30 11.15 12.22
C VAL A 95 0.98 11.90 13.50
N ALA A 96 1.55 13.10 13.71
CA ALA A 96 1.25 13.95 14.85
C ALA A 96 -0.25 14.32 14.91
N LEU A 97 -0.84 14.69 13.78
CA LEU A 97 -2.26 15.00 13.70
C LEU A 97 -3.14 13.77 13.87
N GLY A 98 -2.71 12.61 13.38
CA GLY A 98 -3.35 11.33 13.66
C GLY A 98 -3.38 11.02 15.15
N LEU A 99 -2.26 11.22 15.85
CA LEU A 99 -2.18 11.05 17.31
C LEU A 99 -3.14 11.99 18.04
N VAL A 100 -3.17 13.28 17.65
CA VAL A 100 -4.13 14.25 18.22
C VAL A 100 -5.57 13.80 17.97
N SER A 101 -5.89 13.33 16.77
CA SER A 101 -7.22 12.85 16.42
C SER A 101 -7.66 11.60 17.20
N LEU A 102 -6.73 10.65 17.42
CA LEU A 102 -6.97 9.48 18.25
C LEU A 102 -7.17 9.87 19.72
N SER A 103 -6.39 10.82 20.24
CA SER A 103 -6.48 11.28 21.63
C SER A 103 -7.82 11.94 21.98
N ARG A 104 -8.46 12.61 21.00
CA ARG A 104 -9.74 13.29 21.20
C ARG A 104 -10.93 12.32 21.27
N GLN A 105 -10.71 11.04 20.95
CA GLN A 105 -11.71 9.95 20.95
C GLN A 105 -13.08 10.32 20.39
N THR A 106 -13.17 11.30 19.49
CA THR A 106 -14.47 11.87 19.10
C THR A 106 -15.28 10.76 18.45
N PRO A 107 -16.33 10.25 19.13
CA PRO A 107 -17.19 9.26 18.52
C PRO A 107 -17.80 9.99 17.34
N GLN A 108 -17.62 9.47 16.12
CA GLN A 108 -18.38 9.98 15.01
C GLN A 108 -19.81 9.55 15.30
N ARG A 109 -20.62 10.47 15.85
CA ARG A 109 -22.01 10.20 16.19
C ARG A 109 -22.73 10.04 14.86
N VAL A 110 -22.96 8.81 14.48
CA VAL A 110 -23.66 8.50 13.25
C VAL A 110 -25.15 8.60 13.54
N GLU A 111 -25.76 9.71 13.11
CA GLU A 111 -27.20 9.92 13.26
C GLU A 111 -27.97 9.24 12.12
N GLY A 112 -29.05 8.54 12.45
CA GLY A 112 -29.96 7.90 11.50
C GLY A 112 -29.75 6.39 11.32
N GLN A 113 -30.87 5.67 11.15
CA GLN A 113 -30.85 4.26 10.79
C GLN A 113 -30.33 4.10 9.36
N ALA A 114 -29.40 3.16 9.16
CA ALA A 114 -28.95 2.81 7.82
C ALA A 114 -30.11 2.17 7.04
N LYS A 115 -30.26 2.56 5.78
CA LYS A 115 -31.23 1.90 4.89
C LYS A 115 -30.67 0.55 4.45
N PRO A 116 -31.50 -0.49 4.33
CA PRO A 116 -31.10 -1.74 3.71
C PRO A 116 -30.46 -1.51 2.33
N MET A 117 -29.40 -2.27 2.03
CA MET A 117 -28.68 -2.22 0.76
C MET A 117 -28.45 -3.64 0.26
N LYS A 118 -28.49 -3.83 -1.05
CA LYS A 118 -27.93 -5.01 -1.73
C LYS A 118 -26.46 -4.75 -2.07
N VAL A 119 -25.55 -5.55 -1.51
CA VAL A 119 -24.10 -5.40 -1.66
C VAL A 119 -23.46 -6.62 -2.32
N ALA A 120 -22.81 -6.39 -3.45
CA ALA A 120 -22.06 -7.42 -4.16
C ALA A 120 -20.60 -7.44 -3.70
N LEU A 121 -20.15 -8.54 -3.09
CA LEU A 121 -18.74 -8.76 -2.76
C LEU A 121 -18.04 -9.29 -4.01
N LEU A 122 -17.33 -8.41 -4.73
CA LEU A 122 -16.64 -8.77 -5.97
C LEU A 122 -15.26 -9.32 -5.64
N MET A 123 -14.99 -10.54 -6.08
CA MET A 123 -13.73 -11.25 -5.88
C MET A 123 -13.12 -11.61 -7.24
N PRO A 124 -12.37 -10.69 -7.87
CA PRO A 124 -11.61 -10.97 -9.06
C PRO A 124 -10.51 -12.01 -8.78
N VAL A 125 -10.48 -13.06 -9.59
CA VAL A 125 -9.47 -14.13 -9.53
C VAL A 125 -8.84 -14.32 -10.90
N TYR A 126 -7.60 -14.78 -10.94
CA TYR A 126 -6.81 -15.11 -12.12
C TYR A 126 -6.20 -16.51 -11.99
N ASN A 127 -5.03 -16.71 -11.39
CA ASN A 127 -4.44 -18.06 -11.28
C ASN A 127 -4.11 -18.37 -9.82
N GLU A 128 -4.94 -17.85 -8.91
CA GLU A 128 -4.83 -18.14 -7.50
C GLU A 128 -5.25 -19.57 -7.18
N VAL A 129 -4.77 -20.03 -6.03
CA VAL A 129 -5.09 -21.35 -5.48
C VAL A 129 -6.59 -21.39 -5.09
N PRO A 130 -7.43 -22.23 -5.73
CA PRO A 130 -8.88 -22.13 -5.56
C PRO A 130 -9.37 -22.30 -4.13
N TRP A 131 -8.90 -23.33 -3.41
CA TRP A 131 -9.34 -23.57 -2.03
C TRP A 131 -8.94 -22.44 -1.08
N TYR A 132 -7.85 -21.73 -1.39
CA TYR A 132 -7.38 -20.61 -0.59
C TYR A 132 -8.37 -19.42 -0.70
N VAL A 133 -8.70 -19.04 -1.92
CA VAL A 133 -9.55 -17.88 -2.22
C VAL A 133 -11.00 -18.15 -1.82
N LEU A 134 -11.51 -19.30 -2.23
CA LEU A 134 -12.90 -19.69 -1.99
C LEU A 134 -13.14 -20.02 -0.51
N GLY A 135 -12.13 -20.52 0.22
CA GLY A 135 -12.18 -20.64 1.67
C GLY A 135 -12.34 -19.29 2.39
N ASN A 136 -11.70 -18.22 1.88
CA ASN A 136 -11.91 -16.85 2.39
C ASN A 136 -13.32 -16.37 2.10
N ALA A 137 -13.80 -16.60 0.88
CA ALA A 137 -15.16 -16.24 0.46
C ALA A 137 -16.21 -16.88 1.39
N LYS A 138 -16.11 -18.20 1.64
CA LYS A 138 -16.98 -18.93 2.56
C LYS A 138 -16.93 -18.34 3.96
N SER A 139 -15.72 -18.09 4.47
CA SER A 139 -15.51 -17.49 5.80
C SER A 139 -16.23 -16.14 5.97
N MET A 140 -16.14 -15.25 4.97
CA MET A 140 -16.78 -13.95 5.01
C MET A 140 -18.31 -14.05 4.89
N LEU A 141 -18.81 -14.91 4.00
CA LEU A 141 -20.25 -15.13 3.83
C LEU A 141 -20.91 -15.70 5.08
N GLU A 142 -20.30 -16.70 5.71
CA GLU A 142 -20.84 -17.33 6.93
C GLU A 142 -20.87 -16.34 8.10
N GLU A 143 -19.86 -15.49 8.27
CA GLU A 143 -19.87 -14.47 9.33
C GLU A 143 -20.92 -13.36 9.04
N LEU A 144 -21.16 -13.03 7.78
CA LEU A 144 -22.19 -12.08 7.36
C LEU A 144 -23.61 -12.56 7.63
N ARG A 145 -23.85 -13.88 7.67
CA ARG A 145 -25.16 -14.44 8.04
C ARG A 145 -25.68 -13.89 9.36
N GLU A 146 -24.79 -13.74 10.34
CA GLU A 146 -25.14 -13.30 11.69
C GLU A 146 -24.97 -11.79 11.88
N LYS A 147 -23.89 -11.22 11.31
CA LYS A 147 -23.48 -9.83 11.55
C LYS A 147 -23.97 -8.84 10.50
N GLY A 148 -24.33 -9.31 9.31
CA GLY A 148 -24.82 -8.50 8.20
C GLY A 148 -26.32 -8.20 8.24
N LYS A 149 -27.00 -8.44 9.37
CA LYS A 149 -28.46 -8.27 9.49
C LYS A 149 -28.89 -6.85 9.08
N GLY A 150 -29.90 -6.77 8.22
CA GLY A 150 -30.42 -5.49 7.70
C GLY A 150 -29.95 -5.15 6.28
N HIS A 151 -28.96 -5.87 5.75
CA HIS A 151 -28.53 -5.78 4.37
C HIS A 151 -28.59 -7.15 3.68
N HIS A 152 -28.45 -7.15 2.35
CA HIS A 152 -28.38 -8.36 1.55
C HIS A 152 -27.01 -8.44 0.88
N TYR A 153 -26.35 -9.59 0.98
CA TYR A 153 -24.99 -9.80 0.48
C TYR A 153 -24.93 -11.02 -0.42
N ALA A 154 -24.16 -10.91 -1.50
CA ALA A 154 -23.73 -12.06 -2.29
C ALA A 154 -22.27 -11.92 -2.71
N VAL A 155 -21.55 -13.03 -2.79
CA VAL A 155 -20.20 -13.05 -3.36
C VAL A 155 -20.29 -13.32 -4.86
N PHE A 156 -19.51 -12.57 -5.62
CA PHE A 156 -19.28 -12.77 -7.04
C PHE A 156 -17.81 -13.12 -7.27
N VAL A 157 -17.54 -14.38 -7.58
CA VAL A 157 -16.21 -14.83 -8.00
C VAL A 157 -16.08 -14.53 -9.50
N LEU A 158 -15.23 -13.56 -9.82
CA LEU A 158 -15.03 -13.03 -11.16
C LEU A 158 -13.71 -13.57 -11.72
N SER A 159 -13.76 -14.67 -12.46
CA SER A 159 -12.57 -15.41 -12.89
C SER A 159 -12.03 -14.96 -14.25
N ASP A 160 -10.73 -14.69 -14.27
CA ASP A 160 -9.86 -14.51 -15.43
C ASP A 160 -8.89 -15.70 -15.57
N THR A 161 -9.18 -16.85 -14.96
CA THR A 161 -8.27 -18.01 -14.91
C THR A 161 -7.87 -18.51 -16.28
N ARG A 162 -6.56 -18.73 -16.48
CA ARG A 162 -5.99 -19.19 -17.77
C ARG A 162 -5.38 -20.57 -17.70
N ASP A 163 -4.97 -21.00 -16.51
CA ASP A 163 -4.53 -22.37 -16.31
C ASP A 163 -5.77 -23.27 -16.22
N GLU A 164 -5.91 -24.21 -17.16
CA GLU A 164 -7.08 -25.08 -17.21
C GLU A 164 -7.17 -26.03 -16.01
N ALA A 165 -6.04 -26.46 -15.43
CA ALA A 165 -6.06 -27.29 -14.24
C ALA A 165 -6.58 -26.51 -13.03
N ILE A 166 -6.14 -25.25 -12.88
CA ILE A 166 -6.67 -24.34 -11.85
C ILE A 166 -8.15 -24.06 -12.10
N ALA A 167 -8.57 -23.83 -13.35
CA ALA A 167 -9.97 -23.54 -13.68
C ALA A 167 -10.91 -24.71 -13.34
N VAL A 168 -10.48 -25.96 -13.57
CA VAL A 168 -11.25 -27.15 -13.17
C VAL A 168 -11.39 -27.22 -11.64
N GLN A 169 -10.28 -27.01 -10.91
CA GLN A 169 -10.32 -26.98 -9.45
C GLN A 169 -11.19 -25.84 -8.92
N GLU A 170 -11.17 -24.68 -9.56
CA GLU A 170 -12.02 -23.53 -9.24
C GLU A 170 -13.50 -23.85 -9.38
N GLN A 171 -13.91 -24.48 -10.49
CA GLN A 171 -15.31 -24.89 -10.69
C GLN A 171 -15.75 -25.95 -9.67
N ALA A 172 -14.89 -26.93 -9.39
CA ALA A 172 -15.17 -27.95 -8.36
C ALA A 172 -15.32 -27.32 -6.96
N ALA A 173 -14.45 -26.36 -6.64
CA ALA A 173 -14.49 -25.66 -5.36
C ALA A 173 -15.73 -24.77 -5.20
N VAL A 174 -16.15 -24.10 -6.27
CA VAL A 174 -17.41 -23.33 -6.31
C VAL A 174 -18.61 -24.25 -6.07
N ALA A 175 -18.65 -25.42 -6.71
CA ALA A 175 -19.73 -26.40 -6.50
C ALA A 175 -19.77 -26.88 -5.04
N ALA A 176 -18.62 -27.27 -4.48
CA ALA A 176 -18.51 -27.74 -3.09
C ALA A 176 -18.94 -26.68 -2.07
N ILE A 177 -18.61 -25.39 -2.30
CA ILE A 177 -19.08 -24.32 -1.42
C ILE A 177 -20.59 -24.15 -1.53
N ARG A 178 -21.15 -24.14 -2.74
CA ARG A 178 -22.60 -23.95 -2.90
C ARG A 178 -23.43 -25.05 -2.25
N GLU A 179 -22.91 -26.28 -2.20
CA GLU A 179 -23.55 -27.40 -1.49
C GLU A 179 -23.42 -27.29 0.04
N SER A 180 -22.36 -26.65 0.55
CA SER A 180 -22.08 -26.52 1.99
C SER A 180 -22.42 -25.16 2.59
N LEU A 181 -22.87 -24.19 1.79
CA LEU A 181 -23.25 -22.85 2.26
C LEU A 181 -24.54 -22.90 3.07
N SER A 182 -24.55 -22.14 4.18
CA SER A 182 -25.77 -21.96 4.96
C SER A 182 -26.93 -21.38 4.11
N PRO A 183 -28.19 -21.76 4.39
CA PRO A 183 -29.35 -21.24 3.66
C PRO A 183 -29.42 -19.71 3.68
N GLY A 184 -29.77 -19.11 2.53
CA GLY A 184 -29.90 -17.66 2.37
C GLY A 184 -28.60 -16.93 2.02
N LEU A 185 -27.46 -17.64 1.96
CA LEU A 185 -26.21 -17.10 1.44
C LEU A 185 -26.08 -17.38 -0.06
N GLU A 186 -25.58 -16.41 -0.80
CA GLU A 186 -25.47 -16.47 -2.26
C GLU A 186 -24.02 -16.36 -2.72
N LEU A 187 -23.62 -17.30 -3.60
CA LEU A 187 -22.35 -17.27 -4.30
C LEU A 187 -22.59 -17.45 -5.79
N TYR A 188 -22.11 -16.47 -6.55
CA TYR A 188 -22.12 -16.42 -8.00
C TYR A 188 -20.72 -16.58 -8.55
N TYR A 189 -20.62 -17.19 -9.72
CA TYR A 189 -19.37 -17.52 -10.39
C TYR A 189 -19.47 -17.34 -11.90
N ARG A 190 -18.44 -16.74 -12.48
CA ARG A 190 -18.21 -16.75 -13.92
C ARG A 190 -16.72 -16.72 -14.23
N ARG A 191 -16.32 -17.36 -15.32
CA ARG A 191 -15.00 -17.25 -15.94
C ARG A 191 -15.13 -16.57 -17.30
N ARG A 192 -14.31 -15.55 -17.58
CA ARG A 192 -14.28 -14.89 -18.90
C ARG A 192 -13.47 -15.71 -19.90
N GLU A 193 -13.96 -15.79 -21.14
CA GLU A 193 -13.20 -16.38 -22.24
C GLU A 193 -12.06 -15.46 -22.68
N GLU A 194 -12.32 -14.15 -22.72
CA GLU A 194 -11.35 -13.12 -23.07
C GLU A 194 -11.07 -12.20 -21.87
N ASN A 195 -9.81 -12.18 -21.42
CA ASN A 195 -9.37 -11.34 -20.31
C ASN A 195 -9.03 -9.92 -20.76
N THR A 196 -10.00 -9.26 -21.39
CA THR A 196 -9.84 -7.86 -21.79
C THR A 196 -9.70 -7.00 -20.54
N ASP A 197 -8.62 -6.22 -20.50
CA ASP A 197 -8.33 -5.21 -19.48
C ASP A 197 -8.19 -5.72 -18.03
N ARG A 198 -7.92 -7.03 -17.85
CA ARG A 198 -7.60 -7.69 -16.56
C ARG A 198 -8.65 -7.38 -15.46
N LYS A 199 -8.22 -7.17 -14.20
CA LYS A 199 -9.08 -6.82 -13.05
C LYS A 199 -10.04 -5.68 -13.35
N VAL A 200 -9.57 -4.60 -13.98
CA VAL A 200 -10.40 -3.43 -14.36
C VAL A 200 -11.50 -3.87 -15.31
N GLY A 201 -11.14 -4.58 -16.38
CA GLY A 201 -12.11 -5.08 -17.36
C GLY A 201 -13.07 -6.10 -16.75
N ASN A 202 -12.63 -6.89 -15.78
CA ASN A 202 -13.46 -7.90 -15.13
C ASN A 202 -14.53 -7.25 -14.24
N ILE A 203 -14.14 -6.24 -13.46
CA ILE A 203 -15.08 -5.43 -12.67
C ILE A 203 -16.01 -4.64 -13.60
N ALA A 204 -15.49 -3.99 -14.65
CA ALA A 204 -16.30 -3.24 -15.61
C ALA A 204 -17.32 -4.14 -16.33
N ASP A 205 -16.93 -5.34 -16.73
CA ASP A 205 -17.84 -6.33 -17.32
C ASP A 205 -18.94 -6.75 -16.33
N TRP A 206 -18.61 -6.91 -15.04
CA TRP A 206 -19.62 -7.18 -14.03
C TRP A 206 -20.61 -6.01 -13.88
N VAL A 207 -20.08 -4.78 -13.77
CA VAL A 207 -20.89 -3.56 -13.66
C VAL A 207 -21.85 -3.44 -14.84
N VAL A 208 -21.36 -3.63 -16.07
CA VAL A 208 -22.16 -3.45 -17.30
C VAL A 208 -23.26 -4.50 -17.45
N ASN A 209 -23.05 -5.72 -16.96
CA ASN A 209 -24.01 -6.81 -17.14
C ASN A 209 -24.96 -7.04 -15.96
N TRP A 210 -24.52 -6.77 -14.71
CA TRP A 210 -25.30 -7.07 -13.50
C TRP A 210 -25.38 -5.92 -12.50
N GLY A 211 -24.61 -4.84 -12.66
CA GLY A 211 -24.47 -3.79 -11.66
C GLY A 211 -25.77 -3.01 -11.35
N ALA A 212 -26.80 -3.05 -12.19
CA ALA A 212 -28.01 -2.27 -11.96
C ALA A 212 -28.91 -2.79 -10.82
N ASP A 213 -28.79 -4.06 -10.43
CA ASP A 213 -29.57 -4.66 -9.33
C ASP A 213 -28.86 -4.53 -7.95
N TRP A 214 -27.62 -4.02 -7.93
CA TRP A 214 -26.81 -3.92 -6.71
C TRP A 214 -26.56 -2.47 -6.33
N ASP A 215 -26.95 -2.09 -5.11
CA ASP A 215 -26.80 -0.72 -4.61
C ASP A 215 -25.32 -0.34 -4.43
N ALA A 216 -24.54 -1.31 -3.96
CA ALA A 216 -23.11 -1.17 -3.77
C ALA A 216 -22.35 -2.44 -4.17
N MET A 217 -21.07 -2.27 -4.43
CA MET A 217 -20.10 -3.34 -4.59
C MET A 217 -18.95 -3.16 -3.60
N LEU A 218 -18.54 -4.23 -2.94
CA LEU A 218 -17.35 -4.29 -2.12
C LEU A 218 -16.28 -5.04 -2.92
N VAL A 219 -15.24 -4.33 -3.36
CA VAL A 219 -14.17 -4.92 -4.18
C VAL A 219 -13.14 -5.56 -3.25
N LEU A 220 -12.83 -6.83 -3.50
CA LEU A 220 -11.85 -7.62 -2.76
C LEU A 220 -10.69 -8.00 -3.69
N ASP A 221 -9.53 -8.27 -3.11
CA ASP A 221 -8.49 -9.08 -3.73
C ASP A 221 -8.58 -10.53 -3.25
N ALA A 222 -7.96 -11.45 -3.97
CA ALA A 222 -8.02 -12.88 -3.67
C ALA A 222 -7.43 -13.27 -2.28
N ASP A 223 -6.59 -12.42 -1.72
CA ASP A 223 -6.00 -12.49 -0.37
C ASP A 223 -6.67 -11.55 0.66
N SER A 224 -7.76 -10.88 0.26
CA SER A 224 -8.56 -10.09 1.19
C SER A 224 -9.35 -10.98 2.14
N LEU A 225 -9.37 -10.59 3.41
CA LEU A 225 -10.21 -11.21 4.43
C LEU A 225 -10.81 -10.12 5.30
N MET A 226 -12.13 -10.08 5.42
CA MET A 226 -12.82 -9.08 6.22
C MET A 226 -13.81 -9.74 7.18
N THR A 227 -13.91 -9.22 8.40
CA THR A 227 -14.95 -9.67 9.34
C THR A 227 -16.32 -9.21 8.86
N GLY A 228 -17.36 -9.96 9.22
CA GLY A 228 -18.75 -9.57 8.99
C GLY A 228 -19.08 -8.17 9.54
N ASP A 229 -18.56 -7.82 10.73
CA ASP A 229 -18.74 -6.48 11.34
C ASP A 229 -18.14 -5.37 10.47
N ALA A 230 -16.94 -5.58 9.92
CA ALA A 230 -16.27 -4.59 9.07
C ALA A 230 -17.05 -4.32 7.77
N ILE A 231 -17.56 -5.39 7.14
CA ILE A 231 -18.36 -5.29 5.92
C ILE A 231 -19.70 -4.61 6.21
N ALA A 232 -20.35 -4.97 7.32
CA ALA A 232 -21.59 -4.33 7.76
C ALA A 232 -21.37 -2.83 8.05
N GLU A 233 -20.33 -2.47 8.79
CA GLU A 233 -20.03 -1.07 9.13
C GLU A 233 -19.68 -0.22 7.90
N LEU A 234 -18.97 -0.79 6.91
CA LEU A 234 -18.75 -0.14 5.61
C LEU A 234 -20.07 0.09 4.87
N THR A 235 -20.96 -0.91 4.86
CA THR A 235 -22.27 -0.83 4.22
C THR A 235 -23.14 0.23 4.87
N ASP A 236 -23.22 0.19 6.19
CA ASP A 236 -23.89 1.17 7.04
C ASP A 236 -23.36 2.59 6.79
N SER A 237 -22.04 2.76 6.73
CA SER A 237 -21.40 4.04 6.45
C SER A 237 -21.79 4.59 5.08
N LEU A 238 -21.85 3.72 4.05
CA LEU A 238 -22.25 4.11 2.69
C LEU A 238 -23.75 4.39 2.58
N ALA A 239 -24.58 3.64 3.32
CA ALA A 239 -26.03 3.79 3.34
C ALA A 239 -26.44 5.14 3.97
N ARG A 240 -25.75 5.54 5.05
CA ARG A 240 -26.04 6.77 5.79
C ARG A 240 -25.45 8.03 5.16
N ASP A 241 -24.50 7.89 4.24
CA ASP A 241 -23.90 9.01 3.52
C ASP A 241 -24.28 8.96 2.03
N PRO A 242 -25.38 9.61 1.62
CA PRO A 242 -25.78 9.68 0.22
C PRO A 242 -24.76 10.36 -0.68
N SER A 243 -23.84 11.17 -0.13
CA SER A 243 -22.82 11.87 -0.91
C SER A 243 -21.59 11.01 -1.19
N ALA A 244 -21.34 9.99 -0.37
CA ALA A 244 -20.24 9.05 -0.57
C ALA A 244 -20.48 8.17 -1.81
N GLY A 245 -19.52 8.19 -2.72
CA GLY A 245 -19.41 7.26 -3.84
C GLY A 245 -18.48 6.09 -3.54
N LEU A 246 -17.48 6.29 -2.67
CA LEU A 246 -16.51 5.26 -2.27
C LEU A 246 -16.11 5.46 -0.80
N ILE A 247 -16.04 4.36 -0.06
CA ILE A 247 -15.50 4.30 1.30
C ILE A 247 -14.44 3.21 1.36
N GLN A 248 -13.24 3.61 1.70
CA GLN A 248 -12.07 2.75 1.81
C GLN A 248 -11.79 2.44 3.29
N SER A 249 -11.63 1.15 3.61
CA SER A 249 -11.12 0.72 4.92
C SER A 249 -9.59 0.85 4.99
N PHE A 250 -9.00 0.58 6.15
CA PHE A 250 -7.55 0.41 6.33
C PHE A 250 -7.22 -1.08 6.50
N PRO A 251 -6.68 -1.77 5.47
CA PRO A 251 -6.26 -3.16 5.58
C PRO A 251 -5.08 -3.34 6.55
N GLN A 252 -5.24 -4.23 7.51
CA GLN A 252 -4.17 -4.70 8.38
C GLN A 252 -3.49 -5.93 7.78
N LEU A 253 -2.17 -5.96 7.81
CA LEU A 253 -1.42 -7.11 7.30
C LEU A 253 -1.60 -8.33 8.22
N ILE A 254 -1.84 -9.50 7.64
CA ILE A 254 -1.88 -10.80 8.34
C ILE A 254 -1.09 -11.85 7.56
N GLY A 255 -0.95 -13.05 8.15
CA GLY A 255 -0.37 -14.20 7.47
C GLY A 255 1.16 -14.15 7.30
N ALA A 256 1.87 -13.25 7.98
CA ALA A 256 3.33 -13.20 7.92
C ALA A 256 3.97 -14.45 8.51
N GLN A 257 4.81 -15.13 7.72
CA GLN A 257 5.56 -16.31 8.17
C GLN A 257 7.07 -16.01 8.24
N SER A 258 7.59 -15.25 7.29
CA SER A 258 9.01 -14.96 7.16
C SER A 258 9.48 -13.73 7.94
N VAL A 259 10.81 -13.56 8.09
CA VAL A 259 11.43 -12.36 8.66
C VAL A 259 10.90 -11.08 8.01
N PHE A 260 10.87 -11.03 6.68
CA PHE A 260 10.50 -9.82 5.95
C PHE A 260 9.00 -9.51 6.04
N ALA A 261 8.15 -10.53 5.92
CA ALA A 261 6.71 -10.36 6.11
C ALA A 261 6.39 -9.89 7.53
N ARG A 262 7.06 -10.44 8.55
CA ARG A 262 6.87 -10.07 9.96
C ARG A 262 7.28 -8.64 10.24
N MET A 263 8.41 -8.20 9.67
CA MET A 263 8.84 -6.81 9.74
C MET A 263 7.76 -5.87 9.18
N GLN A 264 7.22 -6.17 8.00
CA GLN A 264 6.14 -5.37 7.39
C GLN A 264 4.85 -5.42 8.20
N GLN A 265 4.44 -6.60 8.67
CA GLN A 265 3.23 -6.79 9.46
C GLN A 265 3.30 -6.00 10.78
N PHE A 266 4.44 -6.08 11.47
CA PHE A 266 4.69 -5.30 12.68
C PHE A 266 4.64 -3.79 12.40
N ALA A 267 5.32 -3.33 11.35
CA ALA A 267 5.30 -1.91 10.98
C ALA A 267 3.90 -1.39 10.63
N ASN A 268 3.12 -2.15 9.86
CA ASN A 268 1.74 -1.81 9.50
C ASN A 268 0.82 -1.77 10.74
N GLY A 269 0.87 -2.79 11.59
CA GLY A 269 0.02 -2.88 12.78
C GLY A 269 0.34 -1.84 13.85
N VAL A 270 1.63 -1.52 14.06
CA VAL A 270 2.08 -0.62 15.14
C VAL A 270 2.09 0.85 14.71
N TYR A 271 2.59 1.16 13.51
CA TYR A 271 2.76 2.56 13.09
C TYR A 271 1.60 3.05 12.23
N GLY A 272 0.90 2.14 11.55
CA GLY A 272 -0.07 2.46 10.50
C GLY A 272 -1.28 3.25 10.99
N ALA A 273 -1.81 2.94 12.18
CA ALA A 273 -3.05 3.55 12.67
C ALA A 273 -2.99 5.08 12.80
N ALA A 274 -1.88 5.61 13.36
CA ALA A 274 -1.70 7.06 13.50
C ALA A 274 -1.54 7.75 12.14
N LEU A 275 -0.75 7.16 11.24
CA LEU A 275 -0.59 7.68 9.88
C LEU A 275 -1.93 7.68 9.13
N ALA A 276 -2.67 6.59 9.22
CA ALA A 276 -3.96 6.41 8.56
C ALA A 276 -5.01 7.39 9.08
N GLU A 277 -5.09 7.59 10.40
CA GLU A 277 -5.99 8.59 11.00
C GLU A 277 -5.62 10.01 10.57
N GLY A 278 -4.34 10.37 10.58
CA GLY A 278 -3.89 11.68 10.11
C GLY A 278 -4.26 11.94 8.65
N MET A 279 -4.00 10.94 7.80
CA MET A 279 -4.36 10.97 6.38
C MET A 279 -5.87 11.12 6.17
N ALA A 280 -6.69 10.38 6.92
CA ALA A 280 -8.15 10.48 6.83
C ALA A 280 -8.64 11.91 7.13
N ARG A 281 -8.03 12.60 8.11
CA ARG A 281 -8.43 13.97 8.51
C ARG A 281 -8.15 15.02 7.44
N TRP A 282 -6.94 15.05 6.88
CA TRP A 282 -6.62 16.06 5.87
C TRP A 282 -7.17 15.71 4.48
N CYS A 283 -7.42 14.42 4.20
CA CYS A 283 -8.15 14.00 2.99
C CYS A 283 -9.62 14.44 3.05
N GLY A 284 -10.30 14.22 4.18
CA GLY A 284 -11.74 14.41 4.30
C GLY A 284 -12.51 13.53 3.30
N GLU A 285 -13.39 14.14 2.52
CA GLU A 285 -14.11 13.48 1.42
C GLU A 285 -13.32 13.45 0.10
N GLU A 286 -12.05 13.81 0.10
CA GLU A 286 -11.16 13.73 -1.06
C GLU A 286 -10.05 12.68 -0.83
N GLY A 287 -10.45 11.57 -0.22
CA GLY A 287 -9.61 10.39 0.00
C GLY A 287 -9.25 9.65 -1.29
N ASN A 288 -8.67 8.47 -1.12
CA ASN A 288 -8.14 7.65 -2.20
C ASN A 288 -8.68 6.22 -2.13
N TYR A 289 -8.39 5.43 -3.17
CA TYR A 289 -8.77 4.03 -3.31
C TYR A 289 -7.52 3.20 -3.61
N TRP A 290 -7.35 2.08 -2.91
CA TRP A 290 -6.20 1.17 -3.06
C TRP A 290 -6.59 -0.18 -3.70
N GLY A 291 -7.70 -0.22 -4.42
CA GLY A 291 -8.07 -1.34 -5.28
C GLY A 291 -8.84 -2.49 -4.61
N HIS A 292 -8.91 -2.55 -3.28
CA HIS A 292 -9.66 -3.57 -2.55
C HIS A 292 -10.02 -3.12 -1.12
N ASN A 293 -10.81 -3.95 -0.43
CA ASN A 293 -11.36 -3.71 0.90
C ASN A 293 -12.12 -2.37 0.99
N ALA A 294 -12.76 -1.99 -0.11
CA ALA A 294 -13.51 -0.75 -0.23
C ALA A 294 -14.91 -1.03 -0.74
N ILE A 295 -15.89 -0.33 -0.16
CA ILE A 295 -17.27 -0.35 -0.64
C ILE A 295 -17.52 0.86 -1.54
N ILE A 296 -18.19 0.62 -2.66
CA ILE A 296 -18.39 1.58 -3.74
C ILE A 296 -19.85 1.58 -4.13
N ARG A 297 -20.46 2.76 -4.24
CA ARG A 297 -21.83 2.91 -4.75
C ARG A 297 -21.84 2.57 -6.24
N THR A 298 -22.53 1.50 -6.63
CA THR A 298 -22.40 0.90 -7.98
C THR A 298 -22.75 1.89 -9.08
N ARG A 299 -23.83 2.64 -8.91
CA ARG A 299 -24.27 3.66 -9.89
C ARG A 299 -23.30 4.83 -10.02
N ALA A 300 -22.72 5.28 -8.91
CA ALA A 300 -21.71 6.34 -8.92
C ALA A 300 -20.45 5.91 -9.68
N PHE A 301 -20.00 4.67 -9.44
CA PHE A 301 -18.86 4.08 -10.13
C PHE A 301 -19.13 3.91 -11.62
N ALA A 302 -20.28 3.33 -12.00
CA ALA A 302 -20.65 3.15 -13.40
C ALA A 302 -20.67 4.48 -14.17
N ALA A 303 -21.29 5.53 -13.60
CA ALA A 303 -21.38 6.84 -14.25
C ALA A 303 -20.01 7.56 -14.38
N SER A 304 -19.07 7.28 -13.47
CA SER A 304 -17.88 8.13 -13.27
C SER A 304 -16.56 7.46 -13.64
N ALA A 305 -16.45 6.14 -13.54
CA ALA A 305 -15.18 5.42 -13.48
C ALA A 305 -14.85 4.61 -14.76
N GLY A 306 -15.50 4.87 -15.89
CA GLY A 306 -15.13 4.28 -17.17
C GLY A 306 -13.74 4.73 -17.63
N LEU A 307 -12.72 3.88 -17.53
CA LEU A 307 -11.33 4.27 -17.81
C LEU A 307 -10.99 4.24 -19.31
N PRO A 308 -10.40 5.32 -19.87
CA PRO A 308 -9.84 5.28 -21.21
C PRO A 308 -8.48 4.56 -21.22
N ARG A 309 -8.08 4.04 -22.39
CA ARG A 309 -6.70 3.59 -22.60
C ARG A 309 -5.79 4.82 -22.76
N VAL A 310 -4.64 4.83 -22.07
CA VAL A 310 -3.75 5.99 -22.02
C VAL A 310 -2.59 5.82 -22.99
N LYS A 311 -2.20 6.87 -23.72
CA LYS A 311 -1.04 6.84 -24.60
C LYS A 311 0.27 6.69 -23.79
N GLY A 312 1.02 5.62 -24.05
CA GLY A 312 2.35 5.35 -23.51
C GLY A 312 3.48 5.75 -24.47
N LEU A 313 4.72 5.77 -23.96
CA LEU A 313 5.95 6.06 -24.75
C LEU A 313 6.16 5.09 -25.92
N ARG A 314 5.64 3.85 -25.79
CA ARG A 314 5.70 2.80 -26.82
C ARG A 314 4.29 2.34 -27.26
N GLY A 315 3.27 3.20 -27.16
CA GLY A 315 1.89 2.91 -27.56
C GLY A 315 0.86 3.00 -26.43
N GLY A 316 -0.43 2.92 -26.76
CA GLY A 316 -1.54 3.00 -25.80
C GLY A 316 -1.59 1.79 -24.86
N GLY A 317 -1.73 2.02 -23.55
CA GLY A 317 -1.73 0.98 -22.52
C GLY A 317 -2.80 1.20 -21.46
N LEU A 318 -3.06 0.13 -20.70
CA LEU A 318 -3.92 0.17 -19.52
C LEU A 318 -3.32 1.06 -18.44
N ILE A 319 -4.21 1.71 -17.69
CA ILE A 319 -3.85 2.36 -16.43
C ILE A 319 -3.63 1.25 -15.42
N MET A 320 -2.38 1.01 -15.03
CA MET A 320 -2.03 -0.11 -14.15
C MET A 320 -2.52 0.12 -12.72
N SER A 321 -2.28 1.32 -12.17
CA SER A 321 -2.83 1.78 -10.89
C SER A 321 -4.14 2.53 -11.13
N HIS A 322 -5.14 1.78 -11.55
CA HIS A 322 -6.46 2.29 -11.93
C HIS A 322 -7.23 2.89 -10.76
N ASP A 323 -7.05 2.31 -9.59
CA ASP A 323 -7.69 2.63 -8.31
C ASP A 323 -7.61 4.12 -7.94
N PHE A 324 -6.41 4.71 -7.98
CA PHE A 324 -6.22 6.15 -7.67
C PHE A 324 -6.96 7.03 -8.68
N VAL A 325 -7.00 6.59 -9.94
CA VAL A 325 -7.68 7.31 -11.02
C VAL A 325 -9.19 7.22 -10.81
N GLU A 326 -9.73 6.05 -10.52
CA GLU A 326 -11.16 5.83 -10.24
C GLU A 326 -11.64 6.67 -9.04
N ALA A 327 -10.87 6.74 -7.95
CA ALA A 327 -11.15 7.65 -6.84
C ALA A 327 -11.16 9.12 -7.29
N GLY A 328 -10.16 9.54 -8.06
CA GLY A 328 -10.10 10.89 -8.63
C GLY A 328 -11.27 11.21 -9.57
N LEU A 329 -11.77 10.21 -10.31
CA LEU A 329 -12.90 10.35 -11.22
C LEU A 329 -14.24 10.44 -10.50
N LEU A 330 -14.45 9.65 -9.44
CA LEU A 330 -15.59 9.79 -8.54
C LEU A 330 -15.61 11.19 -7.91
N ARG A 331 -14.45 11.65 -7.44
CA ARG A 331 -14.30 13.01 -6.90
C ARG A 331 -14.62 14.09 -7.93
N ARG A 332 -14.09 13.94 -9.14
CA ARG A 332 -14.38 14.83 -10.28
C ARG A 332 -15.87 14.89 -10.59
N ALA A 333 -16.55 13.74 -10.55
CA ALA A 333 -17.98 13.65 -10.82
C ALA A 333 -18.87 14.27 -9.73
N GLY A 334 -18.34 14.54 -8.55
CA GLY A 334 -19.04 15.19 -7.44
C GLY A 334 -19.36 14.28 -6.25
N TRP A 335 -18.94 13.02 -6.29
CA TRP A 335 -19.11 12.06 -5.19
C TRP A 335 -18.00 12.18 -4.15
N GLY A 336 -18.30 12.05 -2.86
CA GLY A 336 -17.30 11.95 -1.80
C GLY A 336 -16.52 10.63 -1.87
N VAL A 337 -15.22 10.68 -1.58
CA VAL A 337 -14.35 9.51 -1.41
C VAL A 337 -13.77 9.57 0.00
N ARG A 338 -14.16 8.62 0.86
CA ARG A 338 -13.84 8.64 2.28
C ARG A 338 -12.87 7.52 2.62
N PHE A 339 -11.99 7.79 3.58
CA PHE A 339 -11.09 6.80 4.17
C PHE A 339 -11.42 6.66 5.66
N LEU A 340 -11.86 5.47 6.08
CA LEU A 340 -12.32 5.19 7.44
C LEU A 340 -11.40 4.18 8.13
N PRO A 341 -10.25 4.63 8.66
CA PRO A 341 -9.25 3.75 9.26
C PRO A 341 -9.67 3.13 10.60
N ARG A 342 -10.78 3.61 11.19
CA ARG A 342 -11.32 3.09 12.45
C ARG A 342 -12.17 1.83 12.27
N ILE A 343 -12.56 1.48 11.05
CA ILE A 343 -13.24 0.23 10.75
C ILE A 343 -12.19 -0.89 10.81
N ARG A 344 -12.15 -1.57 11.95
CA ARG A 344 -11.27 -2.73 12.20
C ARG A 344 -11.82 -3.98 11.54
N GLY A 345 -11.00 -5.03 11.44
CA GLY A 345 -11.43 -6.31 10.87
C GLY A 345 -11.34 -6.36 9.34
N SER A 346 -10.50 -5.52 8.73
CA SER A 346 -10.16 -5.57 7.32
C SER A 346 -8.71 -6.00 7.19
N TYR A 347 -8.46 -7.11 6.51
CA TYR A 347 -7.13 -7.74 6.44
C TYR A 347 -6.70 -8.02 5.00
N GLU A 348 -5.39 -8.09 4.80
CA GLU A 348 -4.73 -8.54 3.56
C GLU A 348 -3.43 -9.29 3.90
N GLU A 349 -2.89 -10.06 2.96
CA GLU A 349 -1.57 -10.68 3.13
C GLU A 349 -0.44 -9.84 2.52
N THR A 350 0.75 -10.01 3.06
CA THR A 350 1.95 -9.32 2.59
C THR A 350 2.92 -10.28 1.90
N PRO A 351 3.73 -9.83 0.92
CA PRO A 351 4.75 -10.67 0.31
C PRO A 351 5.71 -11.29 1.35
N GLN A 352 5.98 -12.60 1.19
CA GLN A 352 6.78 -13.37 2.15
C GLN A 352 8.29 -13.18 1.97
N THR A 353 8.78 -12.64 0.86
CA THR A 353 10.23 -12.41 0.70
C THR A 353 10.51 -11.02 0.14
N LEU A 354 11.76 -10.57 0.31
CA LEU A 354 12.23 -9.32 -0.28
C LEU A 354 12.05 -9.31 -1.81
N ILE A 355 12.31 -10.44 -2.48
CA ILE A 355 12.15 -10.56 -3.94
C ILE A 355 10.67 -10.41 -4.33
N ASP A 356 9.75 -11.07 -3.63
CA ASP A 356 8.32 -10.98 -3.93
C ASP A 356 7.80 -9.56 -3.73
N HIS A 357 8.27 -8.89 -2.66
CA HIS A 357 7.97 -7.48 -2.42
C HIS A 357 8.49 -6.60 -3.56
N ILE A 358 9.75 -6.73 -3.96
CA ILE A 358 10.33 -5.93 -5.05
C ILE A 358 9.57 -6.17 -6.37
N GLN A 359 9.15 -7.40 -6.68
CA GLN A 359 8.38 -7.69 -7.88
C GLN A 359 6.99 -7.02 -7.86
N ARG A 360 6.31 -7.05 -6.71
CA ARG A 360 5.05 -6.32 -6.50
C ARG A 360 5.28 -4.81 -6.62
N ASP A 361 6.29 -4.29 -5.95
CA ASP A 361 6.61 -2.86 -5.89
C ASP A 361 6.99 -2.28 -7.26
N ARG A 362 7.68 -3.05 -8.11
CA ARG A 362 7.96 -2.67 -9.51
C ARG A 362 6.69 -2.41 -10.34
N ARG A 363 5.61 -3.17 -10.11
CA ARG A 363 4.32 -2.97 -10.80
C ARG A 363 3.65 -1.69 -10.33
N TRP A 364 3.70 -1.45 -9.02
CA TRP A 364 3.17 -0.23 -8.42
C TRP A 364 3.95 1.01 -8.85
N CYS A 365 5.28 0.94 -8.93
CA CYS A 365 6.14 1.99 -9.49
C CYS A 365 5.71 2.36 -10.91
N GLN A 366 5.51 1.36 -11.78
CA GLN A 366 5.06 1.59 -13.15
C GLN A 366 3.72 2.35 -13.20
N GLY A 367 2.73 1.90 -12.43
CA GLY A 367 1.42 2.54 -12.38
C GLY A 367 1.44 3.94 -11.78
N ASN A 368 2.18 4.16 -10.69
CA ASN A 368 2.32 5.47 -10.05
C ASN A 368 3.03 6.48 -10.98
N LEU A 369 4.06 6.06 -11.72
CA LEU A 369 4.70 6.96 -12.70
C LEU A 369 3.79 7.28 -13.90
N GLN A 370 2.81 6.43 -14.24
CA GLN A 370 1.79 6.78 -15.23
C GLN A 370 0.90 7.94 -14.75
N HIS A 371 0.65 8.06 -13.45
CA HIS A 371 -0.20 9.10 -12.88
C HIS A 371 0.30 10.52 -13.14
N LEU A 372 1.62 10.72 -13.28
CA LEU A 372 2.22 12.01 -13.63
C LEU A 372 1.64 12.59 -14.94
N ARG A 373 1.25 11.72 -15.89
CA ARG A 373 0.62 12.13 -17.16
C ARG A 373 -0.86 12.48 -17.01
N LEU A 374 -1.48 12.08 -15.90
CA LEU A 374 -2.90 12.26 -15.62
C LEU A 374 -3.17 13.50 -14.76
N LEU A 375 -2.13 14.15 -14.19
CA LEU A 375 -2.25 15.36 -13.38
C LEU A 375 -2.98 16.50 -14.13
N GLY A 376 -2.80 16.57 -15.45
CA GLY A 376 -3.44 17.56 -16.32
C GLY A 376 -4.91 17.27 -16.66
N ALA A 377 -5.50 16.16 -16.21
CA ALA A 377 -6.90 15.84 -16.48
C ALA A 377 -7.82 16.95 -15.94
N ARG A 378 -8.76 17.39 -16.77
CA ARG A 378 -9.67 18.48 -16.43
C ARG A 378 -10.68 18.03 -15.38
N GLY A 379 -10.96 18.91 -14.41
CA GLY A 379 -11.97 18.67 -13.38
C GLY A 379 -11.50 17.86 -12.15
N LEU A 380 -10.29 17.28 -12.14
CA LEU A 380 -9.76 16.68 -10.92
C LEU A 380 -9.65 17.72 -9.80
N SER A 381 -9.89 17.32 -8.56
CA SER A 381 -9.64 18.15 -7.38
C SER A 381 -8.13 18.35 -7.15
N ALA A 382 -7.75 19.38 -6.38
CA ALA A 382 -6.35 19.57 -6.00
C ALA A 382 -5.81 18.39 -5.18
N MET A 383 -6.64 17.85 -4.29
CA MET A 383 -6.29 16.71 -3.45
C MET A 383 -6.10 15.43 -4.28
N SER A 384 -6.97 15.17 -5.26
CA SER A 384 -6.80 14.03 -6.19
C SER A 384 -5.52 14.16 -7.02
N ARG A 385 -5.15 15.38 -7.47
CA ARG A 385 -3.85 15.59 -8.13
C ARG A 385 -2.68 15.34 -7.20
N PHE A 386 -2.79 15.77 -5.95
CA PHE A 386 -1.76 15.51 -4.96
C PHE A 386 -1.63 14.01 -4.67
N HIS A 387 -2.71 13.23 -4.56
CA HIS A 387 -2.62 11.76 -4.39
C HIS A 387 -1.88 11.10 -5.55
N LEU A 388 -2.22 11.46 -6.80
CA LEU A 388 -1.54 10.99 -8.01
C LEU A 388 -0.05 11.37 -8.03
N PHE A 389 0.28 12.60 -7.62
CA PHE A 389 1.65 13.09 -7.55
C PHE A 389 2.44 12.44 -6.41
N HIS A 390 1.84 12.34 -5.22
CA HIS A 390 2.44 11.79 -4.01
C HIS A 390 2.79 10.31 -4.19
N GLY A 391 1.90 9.53 -4.82
CA GLY A 391 2.18 8.14 -5.19
C GLY A 391 3.41 7.99 -6.11
N ALA A 392 3.54 8.86 -7.13
CA ALA A 392 4.73 8.91 -7.98
C ALA A 392 5.99 9.32 -7.21
N MET A 393 5.88 10.27 -6.28
CA MET A 393 7.00 10.72 -5.45
C MET A 393 7.54 9.61 -4.55
N GLY A 394 6.70 8.72 -4.04
CA GLY A 394 7.13 7.56 -3.25
C GLY A 394 8.23 6.72 -3.92
N TYR A 395 8.28 6.72 -5.26
CA TYR A 395 9.32 6.04 -6.04
C TYR A 395 10.43 6.97 -6.53
N LEU A 396 10.10 8.22 -6.87
CA LEU A 396 11.07 9.20 -7.37
C LEU A 396 12.01 9.71 -6.28
N MET A 397 11.68 9.56 -5.00
CA MET A 397 12.61 9.88 -3.91
C MET A 397 13.90 9.04 -3.97
N SER A 398 13.84 7.77 -4.38
CA SER A 398 15.02 6.91 -4.44
C SER A 398 16.12 7.40 -5.40
N PRO A 399 15.83 7.74 -6.68
CA PRO A 399 16.84 8.36 -7.55
C PRO A 399 17.26 9.77 -7.11
N ILE A 400 16.37 10.56 -6.50
CA ILE A 400 16.72 11.89 -5.96
C ILE A 400 17.71 11.75 -4.80
N TRP A 401 17.45 10.83 -3.87
CA TRP A 401 18.35 10.52 -2.76
C TRP A 401 19.68 9.95 -3.24
N PHE A 402 19.66 9.06 -4.23
CA PHE A 402 20.89 8.57 -4.83
C PHE A 402 21.71 9.68 -5.49
N ALA A 403 21.07 10.63 -6.18
CA ALA A 403 21.77 11.78 -6.73
C ALA A 403 22.45 12.62 -5.64
N LEU A 404 21.78 12.82 -4.49
CA LEU A 404 22.39 13.44 -3.30
C LEU A 404 23.62 12.68 -2.82
N LEU A 405 23.53 11.34 -2.69
CA LEU A 405 24.66 10.50 -2.28
C LEU A 405 25.84 10.58 -3.26
N VAL A 406 25.59 10.58 -4.57
CA VAL A 406 26.64 10.68 -5.59
C VAL A 406 27.31 12.05 -5.54
N MET A 407 26.53 13.14 -5.45
CA MET A 407 27.11 14.48 -5.33
C MET A 407 27.95 14.60 -4.05
N TRP A 408 27.47 14.09 -2.91
CA TRP A 408 28.25 14.05 -1.68
C TRP A 408 29.53 13.24 -1.80
N ALA A 409 29.50 12.09 -2.48
CA ALA A 409 30.70 11.28 -2.70
C ALA A 409 31.72 11.98 -3.62
N LEU A 410 31.28 12.67 -4.67
CA LEU A 410 32.15 13.33 -5.64
C LEU A 410 32.79 14.63 -5.11
N ILE A 411 32.09 15.35 -4.22
CA ILE A 411 32.58 16.60 -3.61
C ILE A 411 33.67 16.32 -2.55
N GLY A 412 33.73 15.11 -1.98
CA GLY A 412 34.61 14.79 -0.84
C GLY A 412 36.07 14.44 -1.15
N VAL A 413 36.56 14.47 -2.40
CA VAL A 413 37.83 13.79 -2.78
C VAL A 413 38.99 14.74 -3.16
N GLY A 414 38.82 16.07 -3.14
CA GLY A 414 39.87 17.00 -3.58
C GLY A 414 40.34 17.99 -2.52
N GLU A 415 41.60 17.90 -2.08
CA GLU A 415 42.24 18.91 -1.21
C GLU A 415 42.48 20.26 -1.90
N GLU A 416 42.51 20.32 -3.24
CA GLU A 416 42.72 21.59 -3.99
C GLU A 416 41.65 21.89 -5.07
N LYS A 417 40.64 21.03 -5.25
CA LYS A 417 39.64 21.20 -6.34
C LYS A 417 38.19 21.06 -5.90
N SER A 418 37.95 20.81 -4.62
CA SER A 418 36.60 20.90 -4.08
C SER A 418 36.36 22.31 -3.55
N VAL A 419 35.27 22.93 -3.98
CA VAL A 419 34.79 24.18 -3.36
C VAL A 419 34.35 23.93 -1.92
N LEU A 420 34.15 22.66 -1.50
CA LEU A 420 33.76 22.24 -0.16
C LEU A 420 34.48 20.94 0.24
N THR A 421 35.58 21.03 0.98
CA THR A 421 36.29 19.86 1.52
C THR A 421 35.53 19.32 2.74
N TYR A 422 34.58 18.40 2.52
CA TYR A 422 33.74 17.82 3.58
C TYR A 422 34.34 16.65 4.35
N PHE A 423 35.42 16.03 3.91
CA PHE A 423 36.11 15.00 4.70
C PHE A 423 37.59 15.11 4.40
N SER A 424 38.42 15.18 5.43
CA SER A 424 39.88 15.19 5.27
C SER A 424 40.44 13.79 5.52
N PRO A 425 41.60 13.44 4.92
CA PRO A 425 42.35 12.23 5.28
C PRO A 425 42.69 12.18 6.79
N SER A 426 42.75 13.33 7.45
CA SER A 426 42.99 13.45 8.89
C SER A 426 41.76 13.20 9.77
N ASN A 427 40.53 13.29 9.24
CA ASN A 427 39.29 13.01 9.96
C ASN A 427 38.27 12.26 9.08
N PRO A 428 38.53 10.98 8.75
CA PRO A 428 37.69 10.21 7.83
C PRO A 428 36.33 9.78 8.43
N LEU A 429 36.13 9.99 9.73
CA LEU A 429 34.94 9.53 10.47
C LEU A 429 33.87 10.62 10.59
N PHE A 430 34.21 11.90 10.42
CA PHE A 430 33.30 13.03 10.58
C PHE A 430 33.42 14.04 9.45
N PRO A 431 32.31 14.59 8.93
CA PRO A 431 32.36 15.61 7.90
C PRO A 431 32.94 16.94 8.41
N THR A 432 33.93 17.51 7.73
CA THR A 432 34.47 18.86 7.88
C THR A 432 33.59 19.86 7.14
N TRP A 433 32.61 20.44 7.82
CA TRP A 433 31.84 21.56 7.28
C TRP A 433 32.65 22.87 7.39
N PRO A 434 32.39 23.91 6.57
CA PRO A 434 33.06 25.21 6.69
C PRO A 434 32.95 25.72 8.13
N ASP A 435 34.04 26.22 8.72
CA ASP A 435 34.17 26.61 10.14
C ASP A 435 32.85 27.10 10.76
N MET A 436 32.08 26.18 11.35
CA MET A 436 30.94 26.53 12.18
C MET A 436 31.34 26.29 13.62
N GLU A 437 31.01 27.27 14.47
CA GLU A 437 31.13 27.13 15.92
C GLU A 437 30.67 25.74 16.39
N ASP A 438 31.59 25.05 17.06
CA ASP A 438 31.53 23.64 17.45
C ASP A 438 30.18 23.25 18.07
N GLY A 439 29.32 22.56 17.32
CA GLY A 439 28.08 21.94 17.84
C GLY A 439 26.88 21.91 16.88
N ARG A 440 26.82 22.80 15.88
CA ARG A 440 25.66 22.93 14.97
C ARG A 440 25.50 21.74 14.01
N HIS A 441 26.57 21.05 13.64
CA HIS A 441 26.54 19.88 12.72
C HIS A 441 25.90 18.64 13.34
N VAL A 442 26.26 18.35 14.59
CA VAL A 442 25.71 17.23 15.34
C VAL A 442 24.20 17.41 15.50
N LEU A 443 23.75 18.65 15.76
CA LEU A 443 22.33 18.97 15.89
C LEU A 443 21.53 18.66 14.61
N VAL A 444 22.05 19.00 13.43
CA VAL A 444 21.38 18.74 12.14
C VAL A 444 21.27 17.24 11.86
N ILE A 445 22.34 16.48 12.12
CA ILE A 445 22.34 15.02 11.96
C ILE A 445 21.35 14.37 12.93
N VAL A 446 21.39 14.76 14.22
CA VAL A 446 20.46 14.29 15.25
C VAL A 446 19.03 14.63 14.87
N LEU A 447 18.77 15.84 14.34
CA LEU A 447 17.45 16.26 13.88
C LEU A 447 16.94 15.37 12.74
N VAL A 448 17.75 15.10 11.72
CA VAL A 448 17.34 14.26 10.58
C VAL A 448 17.01 12.84 11.04
N TYR A 449 17.88 12.21 11.85
CA TYR A 449 17.60 10.88 12.40
C TYR A 449 16.39 10.87 13.32
N ALA A 450 16.24 11.89 14.17
CA ALA A 450 15.07 12.05 15.00
C ALA A 450 13.80 12.14 14.15
N MET A 451 13.80 12.90 13.06
CA MET A 451 12.64 13.04 12.18
C MET A 451 12.30 11.76 11.42
N LEU A 452 13.27 10.90 11.12
CA LEU A 452 13.02 9.59 10.53
C LEU A 452 12.42 8.58 11.53
N LEU A 453 12.83 8.65 12.81
CA LEU A 453 12.35 7.75 13.86
C LEU A 453 11.08 8.25 14.56
N LEU A 454 10.86 9.56 14.60
CA LEU A 454 9.77 10.20 15.33
C LEU A 454 8.38 9.69 14.91
N PRO A 455 8.04 9.52 13.62
CA PRO A 455 6.76 8.93 13.22
C PRO A 455 6.54 7.53 13.79
N LYS A 456 7.60 6.70 13.85
CA LYS A 456 7.52 5.36 14.43
C LYS A 456 7.24 5.44 15.94
N LEU A 457 7.96 6.30 16.65
CA LEU A 457 7.76 6.52 18.09
C LEU A 457 6.36 7.07 18.41
N MET A 458 5.86 8.00 17.60
CA MET A 458 4.50 8.52 17.72
C MET A 458 3.45 7.43 17.45
N GLY A 459 3.69 6.55 16.47
CA GLY A 459 2.83 5.40 16.19
C GLY A 459 2.73 4.44 17.39
N ILE A 460 3.86 4.15 18.05
CA ILE A 460 3.89 3.38 19.31
C ILE A 460 3.08 4.07 20.40
N GLY A 461 3.20 5.40 20.52
CA GLY A 461 2.39 6.19 21.45
C GLY A 461 0.89 6.11 21.15
N ALA A 462 0.53 6.08 19.87
CA ALA A 462 -0.86 5.98 19.41
C ALA A 462 -1.52 4.63 19.71
N LEU A 463 -0.74 3.56 19.87
CA LEU A 463 -1.26 2.20 20.10
C LEU A 463 -2.23 2.13 21.29
N ARG A 464 -1.92 2.82 22.39
CA ARG A 464 -2.81 2.88 23.56
C ARG A 464 -4.13 3.60 23.25
N MET A 465 -4.08 4.59 22.36
CA MET A 465 -5.25 5.39 21.98
C MET A 465 -6.18 4.64 21.04
N THR A 466 -5.70 3.60 20.35
CA THR A 466 -6.54 2.74 19.52
C THR A 466 -7.27 1.67 20.33
N GLY A 467 -6.97 1.52 21.63
CA GLY A 467 -7.51 0.48 22.51
C GLY A 467 -6.67 -0.80 22.56
N ASP A 468 -5.52 -0.80 21.89
CA ASP A 468 -4.59 -1.93 21.89
C ASP A 468 -3.68 -1.89 23.13
N GLN A 469 -3.30 -3.07 23.62
CA GLN A 469 -2.44 -3.22 24.79
C GLN A 469 -1.14 -3.94 24.43
N PHE A 470 -0.02 -3.56 25.04
CA PHE A 470 1.26 -4.25 24.81
C PHE A 470 1.24 -5.75 25.17
N SER A 471 0.34 -6.18 26.07
CA SER A 471 0.10 -7.61 26.36
C SER A 471 -0.31 -8.39 25.10
N GLN A 472 -1.05 -7.75 24.19
CA GLN A 472 -1.44 -8.32 22.90
C GLN A 472 -0.28 -8.36 21.88
N TYR A 473 0.88 -7.80 22.22
CA TYR A 473 2.11 -7.83 21.42
C TYR A 473 3.23 -8.61 22.15
N GLY A 474 2.87 -9.47 23.11
CA GLY A 474 3.82 -10.28 23.88
C GLY A 474 4.46 -9.55 25.08
N GLY A 475 3.94 -8.39 25.47
CA GLY A 475 4.41 -7.58 26.60
C GLY A 475 5.46 -6.54 26.22
N VAL A 476 5.76 -5.63 27.15
CA VAL A 476 6.64 -4.45 26.89
C VAL A 476 8.04 -4.87 26.44
N GLY A 477 8.64 -5.90 27.05
CA GLY A 477 9.99 -6.36 26.69
C GLY A 477 10.08 -6.92 25.28
N ARG A 478 9.17 -7.83 24.90
CA ARG A 478 9.13 -8.40 23.54
C ARG A 478 8.76 -7.35 22.50
N PHE A 479 7.86 -6.43 22.84
CA PHE A 479 7.53 -5.30 21.98
C PHE A 479 8.76 -4.41 21.73
N GLY A 480 9.52 -4.07 22.77
CA GLY A 480 10.76 -3.30 22.65
C GLY A 480 11.81 -3.99 21.78
N ALA A 481 12.02 -5.31 21.98
CA ALA A 481 12.90 -6.10 21.12
C ALA A 481 12.41 -6.11 19.66
N SER A 482 11.09 -6.23 19.45
CA SER A 482 10.45 -6.20 18.12
C SER A 482 10.66 -4.87 17.42
N PHE A 483 10.51 -3.76 18.14
CA PHE A 483 10.78 -2.42 17.63
C PHE A 483 12.24 -2.26 17.18
N VAL A 484 13.20 -2.63 18.03
CA VAL A 484 14.62 -2.53 17.70
C VAL A 484 14.98 -3.42 16.51
N THR A 485 14.49 -4.67 16.48
CA THR A 485 14.69 -5.58 15.34
C THR A 485 14.08 -5.01 14.06
N GLU A 486 12.87 -4.47 14.11
CA GLU A 486 12.21 -3.85 12.95
C GLU A 486 12.99 -2.63 12.43
N VAL A 487 13.51 -1.77 13.32
CA VAL A 487 14.35 -0.62 12.93
C VAL A 487 15.65 -1.09 12.28
N CYS A 488 16.36 -2.04 12.89
CA CYS A 488 17.59 -2.59 12.32
C CYS A 488 17.36 -3.22 10.95
N LEU A 489 16.29 -4.03 10.80
CA LEU A 489 15.94 -4.64 9.52
C LEU A 489 15.52 -3.59 8.49
N SER A 490 14.74 -2.58 8.87
CA SER A 490 14.37 -1.47 7.97
C SER A 490 15.59 -0.74 7.44
N VAL A 491 16.54 -0.41 8.32
CA VAL A 491 17.79 0.29 7.95
C VAL A 491 18.65 -0.57 7.04
N ILE A 492 18.81 -1.86 7.33
CA ILE A 492 19.67 -2.74 6.53
C ILE A 492 19.05 -3.10 5.16
N TYR A 493 17.73 -3.13 5.02
CA TYR A 493 17.06 -3.36 3.74
C TYR A 493 16.91 -2.09 2.88
N ALA A 494 16.93 -0.89 3.49
CA ALA A 494 16.65 0.35 2.78
C ALA A 494 17.56 0.61 1.55
N PRO A 495 18.90 0.43 1.60
CA PRO A 495 19.76 0.62 0.42
C PRO A 495 19.46 -0.37 -0.72
N VAL A 496 19.14 -1.62 -0.40
CA VAL A 496 18.75 -2.63 -1.41
C VAL A 496 17.45 -2.21 -2.10
N LEU A 497 16.44 -1.78 -1.32
CA LEU A 497 15.18 -1.28 -1.86
C LEU A 497 15.38 -0.01 -2.69
N MET A 498 16.26 0.91 -2.29
CA MET A 498 16.59 2.13 -3.04
C MET A 498 17.11 1.80 -4.45
N VAL A 499 18.09 0.90 -4.56
CA VAL A 499 18.63 0.46 -5.86
C VAL A 499 17.52 -0.17 -6.71
N GLN A 500 16.71 -1.03 -6.12
CA GLN A 500 15.63 -1.74 -6.82
C GLN A 500 14.50 -0.79 -7.30
N GLN A 501 14.16 0.22 -6.50
CA GLN A 501 13.22 1.27 -6.88
C GLN A 501 13.79 2.15 -7.98
N MET A 502 15.08 2.51 -7.92
CA MET A 502 15.73 3.21 -9.03
C MET A 502 15.67 2.40 -10.33
N ILE A 503 15.98 1.10 -10.28
CA ILE A 503 15.84 0.19 -11.43
C ILE A 503 14.40 0.23 -11.96
N ALA A 504 13.40 0.18 -11.08
CA ALA A 504 11.99 0.25 -11.45
C ALA A 504 11.62 1.57 -12.13
N VAL A 505 12.09 2.70 -11.59
CA VAL A 505 11.89 4.04 -12.17
C VAL A 505 12.52 4.11 -13.56
N PHE A 506 13.80 3.75 -13.71
CA PHE A 506 14.48 3.81 -15.00
C PHE A 506 13.86 2.87 -16.03
N ARG A 507 13.53 1.62 -15.65
CA ARG A 507 12.84 0.68 -16.55
C ARG A 507 11.48 1.22 -17.01
N THR A 508 10.74 1.88 -16.13
CA THR A 508 9.47 2.50 -16.48
C THR A 508 9.67 3.71 -17.40
N ALA A 509 10.62 4.59 -17.08
CA ALA A 509 10.95 5.78 -17.86
C ALA A 509 11.39 5.42 -19.29
N PHE A 510 12.18 4.35 -19.46
CA PHE A 510 12.64 3.87 -20.76
C PHE A 510 11.70 2.87 -21.45
N GLY A 511 10.54 2.54 -20.84
CA GLY A 511 9.58 1.58 -21.40
C GLY A 511 10.11 0.15 -21.54
N LEU A 512 11.06 -0.23 -20.67
CA LEU A 512 11.69 -1.56 -20.60
C LEU A 512 10.94 -2.52 -19.66
N GLN A 513 10.00 -1.99 -18.87
CA GLN A 513 9.22 -2.80 -17.94
C GLN A 513 8.30 -3.75 -18.71
N LYS A 514 8.58 -5.06 -18.61
CA LYS A 514 7.76 -6.12 -19.20
C LYS A 514 6.52 -6.39 -18.33
N GLY A 515 5.48 -6.92 -18.96
CA GLY A 515 4.14 -7.08 -18.41
C GLY A 515 4.01 -7.94 -17.15
N TRP A 516 2.76 -8.16 -16.74
CA TRP A 516 2.37 -8.82 -15.50
C TRP A 516 2.77 -10.30 -15.49
N SER A 517 3.56 -10.72 -14.49
CA SER A 517 3.82 -12.13 -14.19
C SER A 517 3.00 -12.55 -12.96
N PRO A 518 2.49 -13.80 -12.89
CA PRO A 518 1.77 -14.30 -11.72
C PRO A 518 2.64 -14.17 -10.46
N GLN A 519 2.03 -13.72 -9.37
CA GLN A 519 2.69 -13.64 -8.08
C GLN A 519 2.62 -15.02 -7.41
N THR A 520 3.77 -15.56 -7.01
CA THR A 520 3.82 -16.77 -6.18
C THR A 520 3.40 -16.37 -4.76
N ARG A 521 2.19 -16.77 -4.34
CA ARG A 521 1.59 -16.33 -3.06
C ARG A 521 1.99 -17.20 -1.86
N ASP A 522 2.39 -18.44 -2.07
CA ASP A 522 2.75 -19.37 -0.98
C ASP A 522 4.03 -18.99 -0.22
N GLY A 523 4.77 -17.97 -0.69
CA GLY A 523 6.11 -17.69 -0.18
C GLY A 523 7.06 -18.84 -0.48
N GLY A 524 8.35 -18.56 -0.55
CA GLY A 524 9.30 -19.60 -0.92
C GLY A 524 10.73 -19.23 -0.64
N HIS A 525 11.54 -20.26 -0.46
CA HIS A 525 12.99 -20.12 -0.49
C HIS A 525 13.42 -20.07 -1.95
N TYR A 526 13.97 -18.94 -2.37
CA TYR A 526 14.60 -18.84 -3.68
C TYR A 526 15.95 -19.56 -3.68
N SER A 527 16.27 -20.24 -4.78
CA SER A 527 17.58 -20.87 -4.94
C SER A 527 18.70 -19.82 -4.86
N LEU A 528 19.89 -20.21 -4.35
CA LEU A 528 21.04 -19.30 -4.26
C LEU A 528 21.37 -18.68 -5.63
N ARG A 529 21.24 -19.45 -6.71
CA ARG A 529 21.42 -18.95 -8.08
C ARG A 529 20.43 -17.82 -8.42
N THR A 530 19.16 -17.98 -8.06
CA THR A 530 18.14 -16.94 -8.26
C THR A 530 18.46 -15.69 -7.45
N LEU A 531 18.88 -15.85 -6.19
CA LEU A 531 19.27 -14.73 -5.33
C LEU A 531 20.45 -13.96 -5.90
N LEU A 532 21.52 -14.66 -6.32
CA LEU A 532 22.70 -14.06 -6.94
C LEU A 532 22.36 -13.31 -8.22
N GLN A 533 21.54 -13.90 -9.09
CA GLN A 533 21.13 -13.26 -10.34
C GLN A 533 20.25 -12.02 -10.10
N PHE A 534 19.37 -12.08 -9.10
CA PHE A 534 18.45 -10.98 -8.81
C PHE A 534 19.15 -9.79 -8.18
N HIS A 535 20.12 -10.04 -7.27
CA HIS A 535 20.83 -9.02 -6.49
C HIS A 535 22.28 -8.76 -6.97
N ALA A 536 22.59 -9.14 -8.22
CA ALA A 536 23.94 -9.00 -8.77
C ALA A 536 24.43 -7.55 -8.79
N LEU A 537 23.56 -6.61 -9.19
CA LEU A 537 23.91 -5.20 -9.30
C LEU A 537 24.21 -4.61 -7.91
N GLU A 538 23.36 -4.90 -6.93
CA GLU A 538 23.51 -4.48 -5.54
C GLU A 538 24.80 -5.03 -4.97
N THR A 539 25.03 -6.34 -5.12
CA THR A 539 26.20 -7.01 -4.55
C THR A 539 27.50 -6.45 -5.15
N VAL A 540 27.58 -6.31 -6.47
CA VAL A 540 28.77 -5.73 -7.13
C VAL A 540 28.97 -4.27 -6.72
N SER A 541 27.92 -3.46 -6.70
CA SER A 541 28.01 -2.05 -6.30
C SER A 541 28.44 -1.91 -4.84
N GLY A 542 27.92 -2.76 -3.95
CA GLY A 542 28.30 -2.81 -2.55
C GLY A 542 29.75 -3.21 -2.35
N LEU A 543 30.24 -4.24 -3.05
CA LEU A 543 31.64 -4.65 -2.99
C LEU A 543 32.59 -3.56 -3.51
N LEU A 544 32.24 -2.87 -4.60
CA LEU A 544 33.01 -1.74 -5.11
C LEU A 544 33.04 -0.57 -4.12
N LEU A 545 31.90 -0.27 -3.47
CA LEU A 545 31.83 0.76 -2.45
C LEU A 545 32.70 0.39 -1.23
N MET A 546 32.64 -0.86 -0.78
CA MET A 546 33.48 -1.36 0.31
C MET A 546 34.97 -1.32 -0.04
N LEU A 547 35.34 -1.66 -1.28
CA LEU A 547 36.71 -1.52 -1.76
C LEU A 547 37.15 -0.05 -1.76
N GLY A 548 36.30 0.86 -2.24
CA GLY A 548 36.53 2.30 -2.19
C GLY A 548 36.76 2.81 -0.76
N ILE A 549 36.02 2.28 0.22
CA ILE A 549 36.19 2.62 1.64
C ILE A 549 37.53 2.11 2.17
N VAL A 550 37.87 0.85 1.91
CA VAL A 550 39.14 0.24 2.38
C VAL A 550 40.36 0.92 1.76
N THR A 551 40.25 1.39 0.51
CA THR A 551 41.32 2.08 -0.22
C THR A 551 41.40 3.58 0.06
N GLY A 552 40.44 4.15 0.80
CA GLY A 552 40.38 5.58 1.12
C GLY A 552 39.81 6.48 0.03
N PHE A 553 39.35 5.93 -1.10
CA PHE A 553 38.68 6.69 -2.17
C PHE A 553 37.25 7.10 -1.83
N VAL A 554 36.63 6.40 -0.87
CA VAL A 554 35.26 6.62 -0.43
C VAL A 554 35.26 6.79 1.08
N SER A 555 34.48 7.75 1.57
CA SER A 555 34.33 7.97 3.02
C SER A 555 33.76 6.75 3.73
N VAL A 556 34.33 6.43 4.90
CA VAL A 556 33.84 5.38 5.82
C VAL A 556 32.37 5.61 6.22
N TRP A 557 31.88 6.84 6.14
CA TRP A 557 30.49 7.18 6.38
C TRP A 557 29.48 6.42 5.49
N LEU A 558 29.89 6.01 4.28
CA LEU A 558 29.03 5.24 3.38
C LEU A 558 29.04 3.73 3.69
N MET A 559 29.72 3.29 4.75
CA MET A 559 29.80 1.88 5.16
C MET A 559 28.43 1.23 5.39
N PRO A 560 27.41 1.86 6.03
CA PRO A 560 26.10 1.23 6.19
C PRO A 560 25.44 0.89 4.86
N ILE A 561 25.62 1.74 3.84
CA ILE A 561 25.12 1.54 2.48
C ILE A 561 25.93 0.43 1.79
N GLY A 562 27.27 0.51 1.83
CA GLY A 562 28.16 -0.48 1.24
C GLY A 562 27.94 -1.88 1.79
N LEU A 563 27.80 -2.00 3.11
CA LEU A 563 27.56 -3.27 3.81
C LEU A 563 26.19 -3.85 3.46
N SER A 564 25.13 -3.04 3.48
CA SER A 564 23.79 -3.47 3.08
C SER A 564 23.77 -4.05 1.65
N LEU A 565 24.39 -3.33 0.71
CA LEU A 565 24.46 -3.74 -0.69
C LEU A 565 25.34 -4.98 -0.90
N ALA A 566 26.51 -5.04 -0.26
CA ALA A 566 27.41 -6.20 -0.33
C ALA A 566 26.76 -7.47 0.25
N LEU A 567 25.89 -7.30 1.26
CA LEU A 567 25.13 -8.37 1.88
C LEU A 567 23.73 -8.56 1.27
N ALA A 568 23.41 -7.99 0.10
CA ALA A 568 22.08 -8.08 -0.49
C ALA A 568 21.59 -9.53 -0.67
N VAL A 569 22.48 -10.44 -1.10
CA VAL A 569 22.17 -11.87 -1.27
C VAL A 569 21.84 -12.58 0.06
N PRO A 570 22.72 -12.56 1.09
CA PRO A 570 22.39 -13.18 2.37
C PRO A 570 21.21 -12.49 3.08
N LEU A 571 21.04 -11.18 2.95
CA LEU A 571 19.87 -10.47 3.46
C LEU A 571 18.58 -10.93 2.75
N SER A 572 18.62 -11.11 1.44
CA SER A 572 17.49 -11.66 0.70
C SER A 572 17.18 -13.11 1.09
N ALA A 573 18.19 -13.92 1.41
CA ALA A 573 17.97 -15.26 1.95
C ALA A 573 17.33 -15.22 3.34
N LEU A 574 17.85 -14.36 4.24
CA LEU A 574 17.29 -14.11 5.57
C LEU A 574 15.83 -13.64 5.47
N SER A 575 15.50 -12.83 4.47
CA SER A 575 14.16 -12.28 4.27
C SER A 575 13.07 -13.36 4.22
N GLY A 576 13.39 -14.54 3.66
CA GLY A 576 12.47 -15.68 3.53
C GLY A 576 12.52 -16.67 4.69
N PHE A 577 13.43 -16.50 5.65
CA PHE A 577 13.55 -17.39 6.80
C PHE A 577 12.31 -17.30 7.70
N SER A 578 11.78 -18.44 8.12
CA SER A 578 10.57 -18.52 8.96
C SER A 578 10.92 -19.05 10.36
N PHE A 579 10.50 -18.32 11.40
CA PHE A 579 10.73 -18.68 12.81
C PHE A 579 9.67 -19.64 13.37
N GLY A 580 8.85 -20.27 12.52
CA GLY A 580 7.71 -21.09 12.95
C GLY A 580 6.50 -20.25 13.39
N ARG A 581 5.48 -20.90 13.96
CA ARG A 581 4.14 -20.31 14.19
C ARG A 581 4.03 -19.29 15.34
N ARG A 582 4.95 -19.30 16.31
CA ARG A 582 4.94 -18.34 17.43
C ARG A 582 6.25 -17.59 17.49
N PRO A 583 6.28 -16.33 17.03
CA PRO A 583 7.52 -15.56 17.02
C PRO A 583 7.95 -15.19 18.44
N VAL A 584 9.27 -15.21 18.66
CA VAL A 584 9.89 -14.59 19.84
C VAL A 584 9.94 -13.06 19.69
N VAL A 585 10.05 -12.56 18.45
CA VAL A 585 10.23 -11.13 18.08
C VAL A 585 9.41 -10.79 16.83
N MET A 586 8.95 -9.54 16.72
CA MET A 586 8.02 -9.03 15.68
C MET A 586 6.64 -9.71 15.69
N GLY A 587 6.17 -10.09 16.89
CA GLY A 587 4.81 -10.59 17.06
C GLY A 587 3.79 -9.45 17.06
N THR A 588 2.64 -9.69 16.43
CA THR A 588 1.54 -8.71 16.30
C THR A 588 0.28 -9.15 17.04
N ARG A 589 -0.66 -8.22 17.24
CA ARG A 589 -1.94 -8.50 17.91
C ARG A 589 -2.70 -9.64 17.24
N GLU A 590 -2.71 -9.64 15.92
CA GLU A 590 -3.40 -10.62 15.08
C GLU A 590 -2.76 -12.03 15.16
N GLU A 591 -1.58 -12.16 15.76
CA GLU A 591 -0.93 -13.45 16.01
C GLU A 591 -1.10 -13.94 17.45
N TYR A 592 -1.00 -13.03 18.43
CA TYR A 592 -1.21 -13.38 19.84
C TYR A 592 -2.70 -13.54 20.18
N VAL A 593 -3.56 -12.74 19.54
CA VAL A 593 -5.01 -12.76 19.66
C VAL A 593 -5.58 -12.93 18.27
N GLU A 594 -5.42 -14.15 17.73
CA GLU A 594 -5.84 -14.47 16.36
C GLU A 594 -7.33 -14.12 16.15
N PRO A 595 -7.68 -13.36 15.10
CA PRO A 595 -9.07 -13.06 14.78
C PRO A 595 -9.87 -14.34 14.49
N ALA A 596 -11.14 -14.36 14.92
CA ALA A 596 -12.02 -15.51 14.66
C ALA A 596 -12.17 -15.80 13.15
N ILE A 597 -12.30 -14.74 12.33
CA ILE A 597 -12.37 -14.86 10.88
C ILE A 597 -11.12 -15.54 10.29
N THR A 598 -9.93 -15.30 10.84
CA THR A 598 -8.68 -15.93 10.36
C THR A 598 -8.65 -17.42 10.68
N ARG A 599 -9.15 -17.83 11.86
CA ARG A 599 -9.31 -19.24 12.21
C ARG A 599 -10.35 -19.94 11.33
N ALA A 600 -11.49 -19.30 11.11
CA ALA A 600 -12.55 -19.80 10.23
C ALA A 600 -12.06 -19.96 8.78
N ALA A 601 -11.35 -18.95 8.24
CA ALA A 601 -10.75 -19.04 6.92
C ALA A 601 -9.76 -20.21 6.83
N ARG A 602 -8.88 -20.40 7.83
CA ARG A 602 -7.97 -21.56 7.86
C ARG A 602 -8.73 -22.89 7.84
N HIS A 603 -9.81 -22.99 8.60
CA HIS A 603 -10.66 -24.19 8.64
C HIS A 603 -11.29 -24.45 7.26
N TYR A 604 -11.99 -23.48 6.67
CA TYR A 604 -12.64 -23.64 5.36
C TYR A 604 -11.65 -23.87 4.21
N ARG A 605 -10.46 -23.26 4.26
CA ARG A 605 -9.39 -23.56 3.29
C ARG A 605 -8.94 -25.02 3.38
N ALA A 606 -8.82 -25.57 4.59
CA ALA A 606 -8.40 -26.95 4.80
C ALA A 606 -9.49 -27.96 4.41
N GLU A 607 -10.74 -27.68 4.78
CA GLU A 607 -11.93 -28.45 4.37
C GLU A 607 -12.04 -28.51 2.84
N LEU A 608 -11.97 -27.36 2.17
CA LEU A 608 -12.10 -27.29 0.73
C LEU A 608 -10.93 -27.98 0.03
N LYS A 609 -9.71 -27.85 0.57
CA LYS A 609 -8.56 -28.57 0.06
C LYS A 609 -8.74 -30.09 0.17
N SER A 610 -9.22 -30.61 1.30
CA SER A 610 -9.42 -32.06 1.46
C SER A 610 -10.49 -32.61 0.51
N VAL A 611 -11.54 -31.83 0.24
CA VAL A 611 -12.56 -32.16 -0.76
C VAL A 611 -11.96 -32.24 -2.17
N LEU A 612 -11.16 -31.24 -2.56
CA LEU A 612 -10.53 -31.21 -3.88
C LEU A 612 -9.45 -32.28 -4.07
N ASP A 613 -8.71 -32.60 -3.01
CA ASP A 613 -7.71 -33.68 -2.99
C ASP A 613 -8.37 -35.08 -2.94
N GLY A 614 -9.70 -35.18 -2.77
CA GLY A 614 -10.42 -36.44 -2.64
C GLY A 614 -10.15 -37.18 -1.33
N THR A 615 -9.65 -36.47 -0.31
CA THR A 615 -9.25 -37.02 1.00
C THR A 615 -10.29 -36.78 2.10
N ALA A 616 -11.36 -36.05 1.79
CA ALA A 616 -12.43 -35.77 2.75
C ALA A 616 -13.23 -37.02 3.12
N VAL A 617 -13.15 -37.42 4.39
CA VAL A 617 -14.20 -38.21 5.05
C VAL A 617 -15.30 -37.23 5.41
N ALA A 618 -16.52 -37.44 4.92
CA ALA A 618 -17.68 -36.63 5.25
C ALA A 618 -17.83 -36.55 6.77
N THR A 619 -17.53 -35.39 7.34
CA THR A 619 -17.85 -35.09 8.74
C THR A 619 -19.11 -34.23 8.71
N PRO A 620 -20.24 -34.70 9.28
CA PRO A 620 -21.44 -33.89 9.38
C PRO A 620 -21.16 -32.62 10.17
N ALA A 621 -21.77 -31.51 9.77
CA ALA A 621 -21.73 -30.25 10.50
C ALA A 621 -22.31 -30.44 11.92
N GLU A 622 -21.54 -30.07 12.95
CA GLU A 622 -22.03 -29.89 14.33
C GLU A 622 -22.59 -28.48 14.53
#